data_AF-A0A4Q4Z3N4-F1
#
_entry.id   AF-A0A4Q4Z3N4-F1
#
_cell.length_a   1.000
_cell.length_b   1.000
_cell.length_c   1.000
_cell.angle_alpha   90.00
_cell.angle_beta   90.00
_cell.angle_gamma   90.00
#
_symmetry.space_group_name_H-M   'P 1'
#
loop_
_entity.id
_entity.type
_entity.pdbx_description
1 polymer ?
#
loop_
_entity_poly.entity_id
_entity_poly.type
_entity_poly.pdbx_seq_one_letter_code
_entity_poly.pdbx_strand_id
1 'polypeptide(L)'
;MAITNVNHEGFQRRLDPIVFILYSYRLEVSYHSTLITHRVENEVASQHLFRQQLSANHPELARLAPAIYAWQPGRYPDVHDETGFGWTICEFMPGVNLDAQFAEMSLPEKLAVVEQVADILAGLQRTALPELLAAGHLGGLTFDGSGQVVGGQTSILPPGPWENYSSALKGWQEAAGVRAHIDSLINADPVGRLVQGVDATQRTLVHGDFTMNNMLFDTATKKVAALLDFDFSWNTHPAHEYITGL
;
A
#
# COMPACT_ATOMS: atom_id res chain seq x y z
N MET A 1 -6.46 -20.78 -22.49
CA MET A 1 -6.93 -19.41 -22.20
C MET A 1 -5.79 -18.73 -21.47
N ALA A 2 -5.06 -17.83 -22.12
CA ALA A 2 -3.92 -17.16 -21.52
C ALA A 2 -4.43 -16.05 -20.59
N ILE A 3 -4.19 -16.19 -19.29
CA ILE A 3 -4.45 -15.13 -18.32
C ILE A 3 -3.27 -14.17 -18.43
N THR A 4 -3.44 -13.09 -19.18
CA THR A 4 -2.48 -11.98 -19.19
C THR A 4 -2.57 -11.29 -17.84
N ASN A 5 -1.49 -11.36 -17.05
CA ASN A 5 -1.40 -10.71 -15.75
C ASN A 5 -1.22 -9.20 -15.95
N VAL A 6 -2.34 -8.48 -15.96
CA VAL A 6 -2.42 -7.01 -16.20
C VAL A 6 -1.56 -6.22 -15.22
N ASN A 7 -1.34 -6.75 -14.01
CA ASN A 7 -0.52 -6.11 -12.98
C ASN A 7 0.98 -6.11 -13.32
N HIS A 8 1.45 -7.08 -14.12
CA HIS A 8 2.86 -7.16 -14.51
C HIS A 8 3.22 -6.11 -15.57
N GLU A 9 2.32 -5.84 -16.53
CA GLU A 9 2.52 -4.76 -17.51
C GLU A 9 2.46 -3.37 -16.86
N GLY A 10 1.53 -3.16 -15.91
CA GLY A 10 1.42 -1.89 -15.19
C GLY A 10 2.66 -1.59 -14.34
N PHE A 11 3.16 -2.60 -13.62
CA PHE A 11 4.37 -2.49 -12.80
C PHE A 11 5.63 -2.26 -13.65
N GLN A 12 5.81 -3.01 -14.74
CA GLN A 12 6.97 -2.82 -15.63
C GLN A 12 6.96 -1.45 -16.34
N ARG A 13 5.81 -0.99 -16.85
CA ARG A 13 5.71 0.33 -17.48
C ARG A 13 6.02 1.50 -16.54
N ARG A 14 5.80 1.34 -15.23
CA ARG A 14 6.15 2.36 -14.21
C ARG A 14 7.64 2.30 -13.81
N LEU A 15 8.27 1.12 -13.90
CA LEU A 15 9.69 0.95 -13.63
C LEU A 15 10.59 1.44 -14.76
N ASP A 16 10.18 1.29 -16.03
CA ASP A 16 11.01 1.65 -17.18
C ASP A 16 11.50 3.13 -17.18
N PRO A 17 10.67 4.13 -16.86
CA PRO A 17 11.11 5.53 -16.76
C PRO A 17 12.07 5.76 -15.59
N ILE A 18 11.83 5.10 -14.45
CA ILE A 18 12.67 5.20 -13.25
C ILE A 18 14.04 4.60 -13.54
N VAL A 19 14.07 3.40 -14.13
CA VAL A 19 15.29 2.71 -14.57
C VAL A 19 16.06 3.57 -15.59
N PHE A 20 15.37 4.16 -16.56
CA PHE A 20 15.98 5.07 -17.53
C PHE A 20 16.63 6.31 -16.87
N ILE A 21 15.96 6.94 -15.90
CA ILE A 21 16.51 8.07 -15.15
C ILE A 21 17.74 7.64 -14.35
N LEU A 22 17.68 6.52 -13.63
CA LEU A 22 18.77 6.02 -12.80
C LEU A 22 20.02 5.70 -13.64
N TYR A 23 19.85 5.04 -14.80
CA TYR A 23 20.93 4.82 -15.76
C TYR A 23 21.51 6.12 -16.31
N SER A 24 20.65 7.10 -16.62
CA SER A 24 21.07 8.39 -17.17
C SER A 24 21.95 9.20 -16.20
N TYR A 25 21.76 9.01 -14.89
CA TYR A 25 22.54 9.69 -13.85
C TYR A 25 23.67 8.84 -13.25
N ARG A 26 23.96 7.64 -13.79
CA ARG A 26 24.91 6.66 -13.20
C ARG A 26 24.65 6.39 -11.71
N LEU A 27 23.38 6.40 -11.32
CA LEU A 27 22.98 6.01 -9.98
C LEU A 27 22.84 4.49 -10.00
N GLU A 28 23.76 3.79 -9.32
CA GLU A 28 23.58 2.36 -9.05
C GLU A 28 22.42 2.21 -8.08
N VAL A 29 21.30 1.66 -8.55
CA VAL A 29 20.29 1.10 -7.66
C VAL A 29 20.71 -0.33 -7.39
N SER A 30 21.27 -0.55 -6.21
CA SER A 30 21.27 -1.88 -5.61
C SER A 30 19.81 -2.27 -5.42
N TYR A 31 19.26 -2.99 -6.40
CA TYR A 31 17.95 -3.63 -6.32
C TYR A 31 17.98 -4.54 -5.10
N HIS A 32 17.51 -4.04 -3.97
CA HIS A 32 17.27 -4.88 -2.81
C HIS A 32 16.02 -5.68 -3.14
N SER A 33 16.26 -6.84 -3.74
CA SER A 33 15.29 -7.89 -4.06
C SER A 33 14.46 -8.39 -2.84
N THR A 34 14.71 -7.84 -1.65
CA THR A 34 13.94 -8.02 -0.42
C THR A 34 12.59 -7.30 -0.43
N LEU A 35 12.31 -6.38 -1.37
CA LEU A 35 11.04 -5.65 -1.46
C LEU A 35 9.85 -6.54 -1.87
N ILE A 36 10.10 -7.65 -2.58
CA ILE A 36 9.07 -8.59 -3.04
C ILE A 36 8.84 -9.77 -2.09
N THR A 37 9.78 -10.08 -1.18
CA THR A 37 9.70 -11.28 -0.34
C THR A 37 8.52 -11.24 0.63
N HIS A 38 8.21 -10.07 1.19
CA HIS A 38 7.17 -9.90 2.22
C HIS A 38 5.83 -9.38 1.67
N ARG A 39 5.75 -9.16 0.36
CA ARG A 39 4.59 -8.54 -0.29
C ARG A 39 3.28 -9.29 -0.02
N VAL A 40 3.30 -10.61 -0.23
CA VAL A 40 2.10 -11.45 -0.04
C VAL A 40 1.66 -11.50 1.42
N GLU A 41 2.59 -11.65 2.35
CA GLU A 41 2.28 -11.65 3.79
C GLU A 41 1.64 -10.33 4.21
N ASN A 42 2.21 -9.22 3.73
CA ASN A 42 1.72 -7.88 4.00
C ASN A 42 0.33 -7.63 3.41
N GLU A 43 0.09 -8.02 2.15
CA GLU A 43 -1.24 -7.93 1.51
C GLU A 43 -2.28 -8.70 2.33
N VAL A 44 -1.99 -9.97 2.63
CA VAL A 44 -2.91 -10.86 3.34
C VAL A 44 -3.22 -10.31 4.73
N ALA A 45 -2.20 -9.87 5.48
CA ALA A 45 -2.38 -9.32 6.81
C ALA A 45 -3.15 -8.00 6.81
N SER A 46 -2.83 -7.09 5.88
CA SER A 46 -3.50 -5.79 5.74
C SER A 46 -4.97 -5.96 5.37
N GLN A 47 -5.25 -6.78 4.37
CA GLN A 47 -6.60 -7.08 3.91
C GLN A 47 -7.41 -7.81 5.00
N HIS A 48 -6.78 -8.71 5.75
CA HIS A 48 -7.42 -9.39 6.88
C HIS A 48 -7.86 -8.40 7.96
N LEU A 49 -6.97 -7.51 8.41
CA LEU A 49 -7.30 -6.52 9.42
C LEU A 49 -8.40 -5.55 8.95
N PHE A 50 -8.30 -5.06 7.72
CA PHE A 50 -9.30 -4.17 7.15
C PHE A 50 -10.68 -4.86 7.04
N ARG A 51 -10.72 -6.09 6.52
CA ARG A 51 -11.96 -6.86 6.42
C ARG A 51 -12.56 -7.15 7.80
N GLN A 52 -11.73 -7.44 8.81
CA GLN A 52 -12.17 -7.64 10.19
C GLN A 52 -12.76 -6.35 10.77
N GLN A 53 -12.09 -5.21 10.57
CA GLN A 53 -12.56 -3.89 11.01
C GLN A 53 -13.93 -3.56 10.42
N LEU A 54 -14.11 -3.76 9.11
CA LEU A 54 -15.39 -3.54 8.44
C LEU A 54 -16.45 -4.50 8.95
N SER A 55 -16.13 -5.79 9.09
CA SER A 55 -17.08 -6.78 9.62
C SER A 55 -17.58 -6.43 11.02
N ALA A 56 -16.74 -5.82 11.85
CA ALA A 56 -17.09 -5.44 13.22
C ALA A 56 -17.88 -4.12 13.30
N ASN A 57 -17.56 -3.12 12.46
CA ASN A 57 -18.06 -1.75 12.63
C ASN A 57 -18.93 -1.25 11.48
N HIS A 58 -18.81 -1.84 10.30
CA HIS A 58 -19.53 -1.50 9.06
C HIS A 58 -19.89 -2.79 8.27
N PRO A 59 -20.75 -3.67 8.81
CA PRO A 59 -21.02 -4.98 8.18
C PRO A 59 -21.51 -4.90 6.74
N GLU A 60 -22.16 -3.79 6.35
CA GLU A 60 -22.58 -3.47 4.99
C GLU A 60 -21.40 -3.28 4.03
N LEU A 61 -20.25 -2.86 4.53
CA LEU A 61 -19.00 -2.68 3.79
C LEU A 61 -18.08 -3.90 3.88
N ALA A 62 -18.38 -4.89 4.74
CA ALA A 62 -17.50 -6.03 5.02
C ALA A 62 -17.09 -6.86 3.79
N ARG A 63 -17.89 -6.80 2.72
CA ARG A 63 -17.60 -7.48 1.46
C ARG A 63 -16.69 -6.70 0.51
N LEU A 64 -16.30 -5.47 0.83
CA LEU A 64 -15.45 -4.67 -0.05
C LEU A 64 -14.04 -5.24 -0.23
N ALA A 65 -13.45 -5.77 0.83
CA ALA A 65 -12.16 -6.45 0.72
C ALA A 65 -12.41 -7.92 0.38
N PRO A 66 -11.79 -8.52 -0.64
CA PRO A 66 -12.01 -9.93 -0.98
C PRO A 66 -11.76 -10.87 0.22
N ALA A 67 -12.45 -12.02 0.30
CA ALA A 67 -12.01 -13.08 1.21
C ALA A 67 -10.72 -13.73 0.68
N ILE A 68 -9.79 -14.08 1.56
CA ILE A 68 -8.58 -14.85 1.19
C ILE A 68 -8.81 -16.29 1.65
N TYR A 69 -8.67 -17.24 0.72
CA TYR A 69 -8.91 -18.66 0.96
C TYR A 69 -7.63 -19.45 1.21
N ALA A 70 -6.56 -19.08 0.51
CA ALA A 70 -5.24 -19.67 0.68
C ALA A 70 -4.18 -18.68 0.20
N TRP A 71 -2.96 -18.82 0.70
CA TRP A 71 -1.83 -18.02 0.27
C TRP A 71 -0.52 -18.71 0.68
N GLN A 72 0.59 -18.26 0.11
CA GLN A 72 1.93 -18.68 0.50
C GLN A 72 2.91 -17.51 0.37
N PRO A 73 3.83 -17.32 1.33
CA PRO A 73 4.86 -16.29 1.22
C PRO A 73 5.85 -16.59 0.09
N GLY A 74 6.50 -15.54 -0.39
CA GLY A 74 7.65 -15.68 -1.30
C GLY A 74 8.83 -16.34 -0.59
N ARG A 75 9.58 -17.17 -1.30
CA ARG A 75 10.77 -17.87 -0.80
C ARG A 75 12.07 -17.36 -1.44
N TYR A 76 12.04 -16.17 -2.01
CA TYR A 76 13.23 -15.53 -2.55
C TYR A 76 14.08 -14.90 -1.42
N PRO A 77 15.42 -15.00 -1.43
CA PRO A 77 16.27 -15.56 -2.49
C PRO A 77 16.46 -17.08 -2.44
N ASP A 78 15.99 -17.78 -1.41
CA ASP A 78 16.27 -19.21 -1.22
C ASP A 78 15.80 -20.10 -2.39
N VAL A 79 14.72 -19.70 -3.07
CA VAL A 79 14.20 -20.36 -4.27
C VAL A 79 14.05 -19.32 -5.39
N HIS A 80 14.84 -19.48 -6.45
CA HIS A 80 14.96 -18.49 -7.54
C HIS A 80 14.04 -18.74 -8.75
N ASP A 81 13.34 -19.89 -8.81
CA ASP A 81 12.37 -20.19 -9.87
C ASP A 81 10.93 -19.80 -9.49
N GLU A 82 9.98 -20.03 -10.40
CA GLU A 82 8.56 -19.68 -10.18
C GLU A 82 7.95 -20.40 -8.96
N THR A 83 8.52 -21.53 -8.52
CA THR A 83 8.06 -22.21 -7.31
C THR A 83 8.41 -21.43 -6.03
N GLY A 84 9.34 -20.47 -6.13
CA GLY A 84 9.69 -19.53 -5.08
C GLY A 84 8.75 -18.33 -4.98
N PHE A 85 7.83 -18.14 -5.93
CA PHE A 85 6.92 -17.00 -5.92
C PHE A 85 5.85 -17.16 -4.84
N GLY A 86 5.58 -16.06 -4.14
CA GLY A 86 4.42 -15.96 -3.27
C GLY A 86 3.14 -15.88 -4.10
N TRP A 87 2.03 -16.34 -3.54
CA TRP A 87 0.73 -16.34 -4.22
C TRP A 87 -0.43 -16.22 -3.24
N THR A 88 -1.57 -15.75 -3.73
CA THR A 88 -2.85 -15.70 -3.01
C THR A 88 -3.94 -16.37 -3.86
N ILE A 89 -4.92 -16.97 -3.20
CA ILE A 89 -6.19 -17.42 -3.76
C ILE A 89 -7.28 -16.68 -2.99
N CYS A 90 -8.03 -15.83 -3.68
CA CYS A 90 -9.03 -14.95 -3.08
C CYS A 90 -10.38 -15.01 -3.79
N GLU A 91 -11.38 -14.42 -3.14
CA GLU A 91 -12.74 -14.23 -3.66
C GLU A 91 -12.71 -13.43 -4.95
N PHE A 92 -13.37 -13.95 -5.98
CA PHE A 92 -13.61 -13.18 -7.20
C PHE A 92 -14.64 -12.09 -6.93
N MET A 93 -14.22 -10.84 -6.99
CA MET A 93 -15.08 -9.69 -6.79
C MET A 93 -15.72 -9.27 -8.12
N PRO A 94 -17.07 -9.23 -8.23
CA PRO A 94 -17.73 -8.75 -9.42
C PRO A 94 -17.65 -7.22 -9.53
N GLY A 95 -17.69 -6.71 -10.77
CA GLY A 95 -17.73 -5.28 -11.05
C GLY A 95 -16.87 -4.91 -12.24
N VAL A 96 -16.76 -3.60 -12.48
CA VAL A 96 -15.87 -2.99 -13.47
C VAL A 96 -14.97 -1.98 -12.78
N ASN A 97 -13.81 -1.66 -13.34
CA ASN A 97 -12.91 -0.68 -12.72
C ASN A 97 -13.60 0.68 -12.58
N LEU A 98 -13.48 1.27 -11.40
CA LEU A 98 -14.17 2.50 -11.06
C LEU A 98 -13.62 3.69 -11.86
N ASP A 99 -12.32 3.75 -12.13
CA ASP A 99 -11.68 4.83 -12.90
C ASP A 99 -12.34 5.03 -14.27
N ALA A 100 -12.57 3.93 -15.00
CA ALA A 100 -13.16 3.92 -16.33
C ALA A 100 -14.63 4.36 -16.30
N GLN A 101 -15.37 3.97 -15.27
CA GLN A 101 -16.76 4.39 -15.10
C GLN A 101 -16.86 5.85 -14.63
N PHE A 102 -16.01 6.24 -13.68
CA PHE A 102 -16.06 7.54 -13.03
C PHE A 102 -15.88 8.67 -14.03
N ALA A 103 -15.02 8.53 -15.04
CA ALA A 103 -14.84 9.54 -16.07
C ALA A 103 -16.15 9.96 -16.75
N GLU A 104 -16.98 8.97 -17.10
CA GLU A 104 -18.23 9.12 -17.86
C GLU A 104 -19.44 9.49 -16.99
N MET A 105 -19.32 9.41 -15.66
CA MET A 105 -20.41 9.73 -14.73
C MET A 105 -20.78 11.22 -14.74
N SER A 106 -22.06 11.49 -14.53
CA SER A 106 -22.56 12.84 -14.23
C SER A 106 -22.01 13.36 -12.90
N LEU A 107 -22.03 14.68 -12.69
CA LEU A 107 -21.56 15.26 -11.43
C LEU A 107 -22.28 14.70 -10.18
N PRO A 108 -23.63 14.54 -10.16
CA PRO A 108 -24.30 13.94 -9.01
C PRO A 108 -23.84 12.50 -8.72
N GLU A 109 -23.60 11.69 -9.76
CA GLU A 109 -23.09 10.32 -9.60
C GLU A 109 -21.65 10.32 -9.07
N LYS A 110 -20.78 11.21 -9.58
CA LYS A 110 -19.42 11.39 -9.09
C LYS A 110 -19.40 11.73 -7.61
N LEU A 111 -20.25 12.66 -7.17
CA LEU A 111 -20.36 13.04 -5.76
C LEU A 111 -20.80 11.85 -4.89
N ALA A 112 -21.81 11.10 -5.32
CA ALA A 112 -22.28 9.92 -4.59
C ALA A 112 -21.23 8.79 -4.53
N VAL A 113 -20.36 8.66 -5.53
CA VAL A 113 -19.22 7.75 -5.49
C VAL A 113 -18.14 8.26 -4.54
N VAL A 114 -17.80 9.55 -4.59
CA VAL A 114 -16.78 10.15 -3.71
C VAL A 114 -17.17 9.99 -2.24
N GLU A 115 -18.46 10.12 -1.90
CA GLU A 115 -18.97 9.84 -0.55
C GLU A 115 -18.68 8.40 -0.13
N GLN A 116 -18.92 7.42 -1.00
CA GLN A 116 -18.60 6.01 -0.71
C GLN A 116 -17.09 5.80 -0.55
N VAL A 117 -16.27 6.39 -1.42
CA VAL A 117 -14.81 6.30 -1.32
C VAL A 117 -14.32 6.91 -0.01
N ALA A 118 -14.93 8.01 0.44
CA ALA A 118 -14.62 8.61 1.73
C ALA A 118 -14.98 7.70 2.90
N ASP A 119 -16.13 7.02 2.87
CA ASP A 119 -16.51 6.04 3.90
C ASP A 119 -15.54 4.86 3.96
N ILE A 120 -15.11 4.36 2.80
CA ILE A 120 -14.12 3.27 2.68
C ILE A 120 -12.78 3.70 3.27
N LEU A 121 -12.29 4.88 2.86
CA LEU A 121 -11.03 5.43 3.36
C LEU A 121 -11.09 5.64 4.88
N ALA A 122 -12.21 6.17 5.38
CA ALA A 122 -12.41 6.38 6.80
C ALA A 122 -12.48 5.04 7.57
N GLY A 123 -13.07 4.00 6.98
CA GLY A 123 -13.04 2.63 7.51
C GLY A 123 -11.62 2.08 7.59
N LEU A 124 -10.84 2.26 6.52
CA LEU A 124 -9.44 1.83 6.45
C LEU A 124 -8.60 2.52 7.52
N GLN A 125 -8.72 3.85 7.63
CA GLN A 125 -8.00 4.66 8.61
C GLN A 125 -8.43 4.41 10.07
N ARG A 126 -9.54 3.72 10.30
CA ARG A 126 -10.00 3.28 11.63
C ARG A 126 -9.64 1.83 11.96
N THR A 127 -8.92 1.13 11.07
CA THR A 127 -8.50 -0.26 11.28
C THR A 127 -7.68 -0.37 12.56
N ALA A 128 -8.13 -1.23 13.49
CA ALA A 128 -7.37 -1.52 14.69
C ALA A 128 -6.05 -2.21 14.31
N LEU A 129 -4.94 -1.63 14.79
CA LEU A 129 -3.60 -2.13 14.51
C LEU A 129 -3.07 -2.98 15.67
N PRO A 130 -2.17 -3.93 15.39
CA PRO A 130 -1.43 -4.65 16.43
C PRO A 130 -0.68 -3.70 17.38
N GLU A 131 -0.53 -4.08 18.64
CA GLU A 131 -0.01 -3.24 19.73
C GLU A 131 1.31 -2.52 19.39
N LEU A 132 2.26 -3.20 18.74
CA LEU A 132 3.54 -2.61 18.35
C LEU A 132 3.41 -1.46 17.33
N LEU A 133 2.48 -1.60 16.39
CA LEU A 133 2.20 -0.56 15.38
C LEU A 133 1.32 0.55 15.97
N ALA A 134 0.42 0.21 16.89
CA ALA A 134 -0.34 1.17 17.69
C ALA A 134 0.57 2.02 18.61
N ALA A 135 1.75 1.49 18.99
CA ALA A 135 2.76 2.20 19.77
C ALA A 135 3.63 3.19 18.95
N GLY A 136 3.32 3.43 17.68
CA GLY A 136 3.93 4.50 16.87
C GLY A 136 4.90 4.05 15.77
N HIS A 137 5.19 2.75 15.68
CA HIS A 137 6.13 2.20 14.68
C HIS A 137 5.58 2.29 13.26
N LEU A 138 6.45 2.65 12.31
CA LEU A 138 6.18 2.63 10.88
C LEU A 138 6.56 1.26 10.32
N GLY A 139 5.74 0.63 9.51
CA GLY A 139 6.09 -0.69 8.96
C GLY A 139 4.93 -1.38 8.26
N GLY A 140 5.24 -2.48 7.58
CA GLY A 140 4.23 -3.36 7.01
C GLY A 140 3.63 -4.26 8.09
N LEU A 141 2.92 -5.29 7.64
CA LEU A 141 2.29 -6.30 8.46
C LEU A 141 2.81 -7.68 8.07
N THR A 142 2.84 -8.59 9.05
CA THR A 142 3.18 -10.00 8.84
C THR A 142 2.49 -10.86 9.90
N PHE A 143 2.78 -12.16 9.94
CA PHE A 143 2.23 -13.10 10.91
C PHE A 143 3.33 -13.63 11.84
N ASP A 144 3.01 -13.81 13.12
CA ASP A 144 3.87 -14.53 14.04
C ASP A 144 3.71 -16.06 13.91
N GLY A 145 4.49 -16.82 14.69
CA GLY A 145 4.42 -18.28 14.69
C GLY A 145 3.09 -18.88 15.18
N SER A 146 2.18 -18.06 15.73
CA SER A 146 0.82 -18.45 16.12
C SER A 146 -0.24 -18.05 15.09
N GLY A 147 0.16 -17.38 14.00
CA GLY A 147 -0.74 -16.89 12.96
C GLY A 147 -1.40 -15.55 13.30
N GLN A 148 -0.92 -14.82 14.30
CA GLN A 148 -1.45 -13.50 14.66
C GLN A 148 -0.77 -12.41 13.85
N VAL A 149 -1.54 -11.39 13.45
CA VAL A 149 -1.00 -10.24 12.72
C VAL A 149 -0.13 -9.38 13.63
N VAL A 150 1.11 -9.11 13.19
CA VAL A 150 2.12 -8.29 13.90
C VAL A 150 2.78 -7.30 12.93
N GLY A 151 3.59 -6.38 13.46
CA GLY A 151 4.38 -5.47 12.65
C GLY A 151 5.47 -6.19 11.86
N GLY A 152 5.62 -5.85 10.58
CA GLY A 152 6.57 -6.46 9.65
C GLY A 152 7.27 -5.45 8.75
N GLN A 153 7.98 -5.97 7.74
CA GLN A 153 8.65 -5.15 6.74
C GLN A 153 7.63 -4.56 5.75
N THR A 154 7.85 -3.34 5.27
CA THR A 154 7.06 -2.80 4.15
C THR A 154 7.51 -3.42 2.83
N SER A 155 6.63 -3.37 1.83
CA SER A 155 6.90 -3.79 0.45
C SER A 155 7.54 -2.69 -0.42
N ILE A 156 7.56 -1.44 0.05
CA ILE A 156 7.92 -0.25 -0.76
C ILE A 156 9.26 0.36 -0.34
N LEU A 157 9.58 0.31 0.95
CA LEU A 157 10.75 0.96 1.52
C LEU A 157 11.75 -0.11 1.98
N PRO A 158 13.04 0.24 2.19
CA PRO A 158 14.07 -0.66 2.74
C PRO A 158 13.60 -1.30 4.07
N PRO A 159 14.36 -2.20 4.73
CA PRO A 159 13.82 -2.92 5.88
C PRO A 159 13.39 -1.99 7.03
N GLY A 160 12.09 -2.05 7.37
CA GLY A 160 11.48 -1.60 8.62
C GLY A 160 11.03 -2.81 9.47
N PRO A 161 10.29 -2.62 10.57
CA PRO A 161 9.68 -1.37 11.01
C PRO A 161 10.69 -0.34 11.56
N TRP A 162 10.31 0.94 11.54
CA TRP A 162 11.13 2.05 12.04
C TRP A 162 10.41 2.83 13.13
N GLU A 163 11.21 3.43 14.01
CA GLU A 163 10.72 4.45 14.94
C GLU A 163 10.33 5.76 14.23
N ASN A 164 11.02 6.10 13.12
CA ASN A 164 10.80 7.35 12.37
C ASN A 164 11.31 7.27 10.92
N TYR A 165 10.83 8.18 10.05
CA TYR A 165 11.21 8.26 8.63
C TYR A 165 12.70 8.56 8.38
N SER A 166 13.38 9.25 9.31
CA SER A 166 14.81 9.55 9.16
C SER A 166 15.66 8.29 9.05
N SER A 167 15.23 7.23 9.74
CA SER A 167 15.86 5.91 9.67
C SER A 167 15.72 5.25 8.31
N ALA A 168 14.57 5.41 7.62
CA ALA A 168 14.35 4.92 6.27
C ALA A 168 15.21 5.65 5.21
N LEU A 169 15.54 6.92 5.44
CA LEU A 169 16.33 7.76 4.52
C LEU A 169 17.85 7.50 4.59
N LYS A 170 18.33 6.64 5.51
CA LYS A 170 19.76 6.30 5.61
C LYS A 170 20.30 5.57 4.38
N GLY A 171 19.46 4.93 3.57
CA GLY A 171 19.86 4.26 2.32
C GLY A 171 20.39 5.20 1.23
N TRP A 172 20.21 6.53 1.37
CA TRP A 172 20.60 7.53 0.37
C TRP A 172 22.03 8.08 0.58
N GLN A 173 22.86 7.39 1.36
CA GLN A 173 24.22 7.83 1.70
C GLN A 173 25.23 7.70 0.54
N GLU A 174 24.97 6.83 -0.44
CA GLU A 174 25.99 6.39 -1.41
C GLU A 174 26.17 7.32 -2.61
N ALA A 175 25.22 8.23 -2.88
CA ALA A 175 25.34 9.20 -3.98
C ALA A 175 25.97 10.52 -3.49
N ALA A 176 27.10 10.90 -4.10
CA ALA A 176 27.86 12.09 -3.72
C ALA A 176 26.99 13.37 -3.68
N GLY A 177 26.84 13.94 -2.49
CA GLY A 177 26.14 15.22 -2.25
C GLY A 177 24.62 15.11 -1.98
N VAL A 178 23.97 13.98 -2.25
CA VAL A 178 22.53 13.80 -2.03
C VAL A 178 22.19 13.91 -0.54
N ARG A 179 22.95 13.22 0.32
CA ARG A 179 22.78 13.31 1.77
C ARG A 179 22.91 14.74 2.29
N ALA A 180 23.92 15.48 1.81
CA ALA A 180 24.13 16.87 2.21
C ALA A 180 22.98 17.79 1.79
N HIS A 181 22.38 17.59 0.61
CA HIS A 181 21.19 18.33 0.18
C HIS A 181 19.95 17.97 1.02
N ILE A 182 19.74 16.68 1.32
CA ILE A 182 18.64 16.24 2.19
C ILE A 182 18.82 16.83 3.60
N ASP A 183 20.03 16.78 4.16
CA ASP A 183 20.34 17.37 5.46
C ASP A 183 20.12 18.89 5.45
N SER A 184 20.55 19.59 4.39
CA SER A 184 20.29 21.03 4.26
C SER A 184 18.80 21.35 4.19
N LEU A 185 18.01 20.52 3.50
CA LEU A 185 16.55 20.68 3.42
C LEU A 185 15.90 20.43 4.78
N ILE A 186 16.28 19.36 5.47
CA ILE A 186 15.79 19.03 6.82
C ILE A 186 16.13 20.17 7.80
N ASN A 187 17.38 20.64 7.79
CA ASN A 187 17.86 21.67 8.71
C ASN A 187 17.28 23.07 8.44
N ALA A 188 16.96 23.40 7.18
CA ALA A 188 16.28 24.65 6.83
C ALA A 188 14.80 24.68 7.30
N ASP A 189 14.30 23.53 7.75
CA ASP A 189 12.94 23.29 8.23
C ASP A 189 11.81 23.95 7.38
N PRO A 190 11.84 23.88 6.03
CA PRO A 190 10.69 24.28 5.25
C PRO A 190 9.56 23.26 5.41
N VAL A 191 9.89 21.98 5.59
CA VAL A 191 8.90 20.91 5.75
C VAL A 191 8.18 21.02 7.08
N GLY A 192 8.87 21.22 8.21
CA GLY A 192 8.21 21.39 9.52
C GLY A 192 7.29 22.61 9.56
N ARG A 193 7.62 23.68 8.82
CA ARG A 193 6.71 24.82 8.60
C ARG A 193 5.48 24.44 7.78
N LEU A 194 5.63 23.64 6.73
CA LEU A 194 4.51 23.18 5.89
C LEU A 194 3.56 22.24 6.63
N VAL A 195 4.08 21.44 7.56
CA VAL A 195 3.27 20.51 8.37
C VAL A 195 2.98 21.05 9.77
N GLN A 196 3.17 22.35 10.00
CA GLN A 196 2.88 22.95 11.30
C GLN A 196 1.41 22.75 11.67
N GLY A 197 1.16 22.19 12.85
CA GLY A 197 -0.20 21.86 13.31
C GLY A 197 -0.73 20.51 12.83
N VAL A 198 0.03 19.78 12.02
CA VAL A 198 -0.24 18.37 11.72
C VAL A 198 0.29 17.50 12.85
N ASP A 199 -0.54 16.60 13.35
CA ASP A 199 -0.11 15.59 14.31
C ASP A 199 0.71 14.49 13.61
N ALA A 200 2.01 14.72 13.49
CA ALA A 200 2.94 13.78 12.87
C ALA A 200 3.07 12.43 13.61
N THR A 201 2.44 12.27 14.79
CA THR A 201 2.42 11.01 15.55
C THR A 201 1.28 10.09 15.14
N GLN A 202 0.30 10.58 14.37
CA GLN A 202 -0.82 9.74 13.90
C GLN A 202 -0.32 8.56 13.08
N ARG A 203 -0.88 7.39 13.39
CA ARG A 203 -0.59 6.14 12.71
C ARG A 203 -1.90 5.46 12.38
N THR A 204 -2.00 4.99 11.15
CA THR A 204 -3.09 4.15 10.72
C THR A 204 -2.66 3.23 9.59
N LEU A 205 -3.45 2.19 9.34
CA LEU A 205 -3.32 1.41 8.12
C LEU A 205 -3.65 2.32 6.93
N VAL A 206 -2.72 2.43 6.01
CA VAL A 206 -2.97 2.99 4.68
C VAL A 206 -2.88 1.88 3.65
N HIS A 207 -3.61 2.03 2.56
CA HIS A 207 -3.57 1.17 1.38
C HIS A 207 -2.25 1.33 0.63
N GLY A 208 -1.74 2.56 0.55
CA GLY A 208 -0.49 2.89 -0.15
C GLY A 208 -0.63 3.02 -1.66
N ASP A 209 -1.77 2.62 -2.21
CA ASP A 209 -2.18 2.83 -3.60
C ASP A 209 -3.71 3.01 -3.71
N PHE A 210 -4.25 3.91 -2.89
CA PHE A 210 -5.70 4.12 -2.78
C PHE A 210 -6.24 4.89 -4.00
N THR A 211 -6.33 4.20 -5.14
CA THR A 211 -6.77 4.79 -6.42
C THR A 211 -8.03 4.10 -6.95
N MET A 212 -8.76 4.79 -7.83
CA MET A 212 -9.97 4.22 -8.45
C MET A 212 -9.68 3.01 -9.35
N ASN A 213 -8.43 2.80 -9.77
CA ASN A 213 -8.02 1.61 -10.53
C ASN A 213 -8.07 0.34 -9.67
N ASN A 214 -7.87 0.49 -8.36
CA ASN A 214 -7.92 -0.58 -7.37
C ASN A 214 -9.32 -0.74 -6.77
N MET A 215 -10.32 -0.06 -7.33
CA MET A 215 -11.71 -0.14 -6.88
C MET A 215 -12.61 -0.71 -7.98
N LEU A 216 -13.45 -1.67 -7.62
CA LEU A 216 -14.50 -2.15 -8.51
C LEU A 216 -15.81 -1.41 -8.24
N PHE A 217 -16.59 -1.21 -9.28
CA PHE A 217 -17.88 -0.56 -9.26
C PHE A 217 -18.96 -1.48 -9.84
N ASP A 218 -20.07 -1.61 -9.12
CA ASP A 218 -21.27 -2.27 -9.60
C ASP A 218 -22.18 -1.24 -10.30
N THR A 219 -22.27 -1.36 -11.62
CA THR A 219 -23.04 -0.43 -12.46
C THR A 219 -24.55 -0.56 -12.29
N ALA A 220 -25.05 -1.69 -11.78
CA ALA A 220 -26.46 -1.93 -11.53
C ALA A 220 -26.91 -1.28 -10.22
N THR A 221 -26.14 -1.45 -9.15
CA THR A 221 -26.46 -0.89 -7.83
C THR A 221 -25.89 0.51 -7.60
N LYS A 222 -24.99 0.97 -8.48
CA LYS A 222 -24.25 2.24 -8.37
C LYS A 222 -23.41 2.32 -7.10
N LYS A 223 -22.84 1.18 -6.68
CA LYS A 223 -22.02 1.06 -5.47
C LYS A 223 -20.59 0.66 -5.79
N VAL A 224 -19.66 1.16 -4.98
CA VAL A 224 -18.31 0.58 -4.93
C VAL A 224 -18.46 -0.85 -4.40
N ALA A 225 -17.96 -1.81 -5.17
CA ALA A 225 -18.15 -3.24 -4.95
C ALA A 225 -16.91 -3.89 -4.32
N ALA A 226 -15.72 -3.34 -4.56
CA ALA A 226 -14.49 -3.85 -3.95
C ALA A 226 -13.39 -2.78 -3.84
N LEU A 227 -12.47 -3.01 -2.90
CA LEU A 227 -11.13 -2.43 -2.83
C LEU A 227 -10.12 -3.58 -2.91
N LEU A 228 -9.16 -3.48 -3.83
CA LEU A 228 -8.20 -4.53 -4.20
C LEU A 228 -6.76 -4.05 -4.02
N ASP A 229 -5.80 -4.97 -4.08
CA ASP A 229 -4.35 -4.66 -4.18
C ASP A 229 -3.75 -4.00 -2.92
N PHE A 230 -3.79 -4.72 -1.80
CA PHE A 230 -3.22 -4.27 -0.52
C PHE A 230 -1.69 -4.44 -0.43
N ASP A 231 -1.02 -4.68 -1.54
CA ASP A 231 0.41 -4.99 -1.56
C ASP A 231 1.27 -3.89 -0.97
N PHE A 232 0.87 -2.63 -1.20
CA PHE A 232 1.54 -1.42 -0.74
C PHE A 232 1.02 -0.90 0.60
N SER A 233 0.17 -1.68 1.28
CA SER A 233 -0.39 -1.29 2.55
C SER A 233 0.67 -1.28 3.65
N TRP A 234 0.58 -0.32 4.55
CA TRP A 234 1.50 -0.21 5.69
C TRP A 234 0.94 0.71 6.76
N ASN A 235 1.51 0.65 7.96
CA ASN A 235 1.19 1.58 9.03
C ASN A 235 2.01 2.87 8.89
N THR A 236 1.32 3.99 8.66
CA THR A 236 1.96 5.28 8.46
C THR A 236 1.00 6.43 8.75
N HIS A 237 1.41 7.67 8.49
CA HIS A 237 0.53 8.82 8.69
C HIS A 237 -0.65 8.81 7.68
N PRO A 238 -1.90 9.08 8.10
CA PRO A 238 -3.09 9.02 7.22
C PRO A 238 -2.99 9.92 5.98
N ALA A 239 -2.25 11.02 6.07
CA ALA A 239 -2.00 11.92 4.94
C ALA A 239 -1.36 11.23 3.72
N HIS A 240 -0.71 10.08 3.90
CA HIS A 240 -0.08 9.32 2.81
C HIS A 240 -1.08 9.05 1.67
N GLU A 241 -2.33 8.66 2.00
CA GLU A 241 -3.37 8.33 1.02
C GLU A 241 -3.77 9.49 0.09
N TYR A 242 -3.50 10.72 0.51
CA TYR A 242 -3.85 11.92 -0.26
C TYR A 242 -2.69 12.47 -1.07
N ILE A 243 -1.45 12.18 -0.63
CA ILE A 243 -0.23 12.79 -1.18
C ILE A 243 0.49 11.82 -2.12
N THR A 244 0.33 10.52 -1.88
CA THR A 244 0.93 9.45 -2.67
C THR A 244 -0.19 8.54 -3.18
N GLY A 245 -0.63 8.78 -4.42
CA GLY A 245 -1.27 7.77 -5.25
C GLY A 245 -0.26 7.36 -6.30
N LEU A 246 0.01 6.06 -6.43
CA LEU A 246 0.97 5.54 -7.41
C LEU A 246 0.32 5.30 -8.77
#